data_AF-A0A9N9FN24-F1
#
_entry.id   AF-A0A9N9FN24-F1
#
_cell.length_a   1.000
_cell.length_b   1.000
_cell.length_c   1.000
_cell.angle_alpha   90.00
_cell.angle_beta   90.00
_cell.angle_gamma   90.00
#
_symmetry.space_group_name_H-M   'P 1'
#
loop_
_entity.id
_entity.type
_entity.pdbx_description
1 polymer ?
#
loop_
_entity_poly.entity_id
_entity_poly.type
_entity_poly.pdbx_seq_one_letter_code
_entity_poly.pdbx_strand_id
1 'polypeptide(L)'
;MSVNPANPPRPALRAADKETFAHITATHRWKDIIKKAIDNIRDSLNCSEVDKNEEGKKIIASMEELINQIQRKDQLIQIEDDGRPDIVSWNDALNTYFKGENWFTTTWLFAECYLYRRIISIITNTKHWKNYDPYFRQKEDSFKVSFTTIFEFSKRIDELISLQKVKTNDKLIFYELAKLSLWGNAIDLSIDLIFSDWLIQSGYVSKVYLHVKPIPWFVSDTTLEDFNWLLKTLKNNEFFSSISNIEKLSLEKLFNRWQSYITNSNWIITSDFFWTSPYSFWHLEEKAPELYNDLCKSHLIIFKGDLNYRKLVYDCKWESITPFKDAIGPLGNSKNSPPLLSLRTGKSDVFVGLDEGVEKSLGSDKSWMYSGKFAVIQFSEGYHMVYLSFEKRARIFTLLNERYPTRYVADHEKVSQSTVVRIKQCKKETGIFSNKPKPGCLRLLTGHYEQKVLWYIITGECTNAVSVQKKLKTDEGIIVSKNTIKWTLRRNGLRA
;
A
#
# COMPACT_ATOMS: atom_id res chain seq x y z
N MET A 1 6.69 -0.43 -25.59
CA MET A 1 7.67 -0.63 -24.51
C MET A 1 6.93 -1.12 -23.28
N SER A 2 7.51 -2.01 -22.48
CA SER A 2 6.91 -2.43 -21.20
C SER A 2 6.91 -1.26 -20.22
N VAL A 3 5.87 -1.17 -19.37
CA VAL A 3 5.82 -0.20 -18.27
C VAL A 3 6.88 -0.58 -17.25
N ASN A 4 7.75 0.35 -16.87
CA ASN A 4 8.81 0.15 -15.90
C ASN A 4 9.15 1.47 -15.17
N PRO A 5 9.95 1.47 -14.07
CA PRO A 5 10.19 2.67 -13.26
C PRO A 5 10.67 3.90 -14.04
N ALA A 6 11.46 3.74 -15.10
CA ALA A 6 11.94 4.84 -15.94
C ALA A 6 10.99 5.20 -17.10
N ASN A 7 10.16 4.24 -17.53
CA ASN A 7 9.17 4.38 -18.59
C ASN A 7 7.74 4.05 -18.08
N PRO A 8 7.12 4.98 -17.33
CA PRO A 8 5.74 4.83 -16.85
C PRO A 8 4.69 4.81 -17.99
N PRO A 9 3.40 4.52 -17.68
CA PRO A 9 2.32 4.47 -18.69
C PRO A 9 2.00 5.82 -19.35
N ARG A 10 2.47 6.93 -18.75
CA ARG A 10 2.35 8.31 -19.22
C ARG A 10 3.66 9.04 -18.90
N PRO A 11 3.91 10.24 -19.47
CA PRO A 11 5.11 11.01 -19.14
C PRO A 11 5.25 11.20 -17.62
N ALA A 12 6.41 10.80 -17.08
CA ALA A 12 6.69 10.94 -15.66
C ALA A 12 6.76 12.41 -15.24
N LEU A 13 6.39 12.70 -13.99
CA LEU A 13 6.85 13.92 -13.34
C LEU A 13 8.36 13.81 -13.08
N ARG A 14 9.12 14.85 -13.42
CA ARG A 14 10.57 14.91 -13.23
C ARG A 14 10.94 16.26 -12.63
N ALA A 15 11.96 16.26 -11.79
CA ALA A 15 12.45 17.50 -11.19
C ALA A 15 13.12 18.43 -12.23
N ALA A 16 13.47 17.95 -13.43
CA ALA A 16 13.91 18.81 -14.53
C ALA A 16 12.81 19.77 -15.04
N ASP A 17 11.53 19.46 -14.82
CA ASP A 17 10.39 20.24 -15.31
C ASP A 17 10.13 21.47 -14.42
N LYS A 18 10.71 22.62 -14.77
CA LYS A 18 10.74 23.84 -13.93
C LYS A 18 9.38 24.35 -13.42
N GLU A 19 8.29 24.09 -14.16
CA GLU A 19 6.94 24.55 -13.83
C GLU A 19 6.17 23.60 -12.90
N THR A 20 6.78 22.49 -12.49
CA THR A 20 6.14 21.47 -11.66
C THR A 20 6.50 21.60 -10.20
N PHE A 21 5.62 21.12 -9.33
CA PHE A 21 5.92 20.99 -7.91
C PHE A 21 7.05 19.98 -7.63
N ALA A 22 7.28 19.02 -8.53
CA ALA A 22 8.46 18.16 -8.51
C ALA A 22 9.77 18.96 -8.52
N HIS A 23 9.88 19.98 -9.38
CA HIS A 23 11.05 20.86 -9.42
C HIS A 23 11.22 21.63 -8.11
N ILE A 24 10.16 22.28 -7.63
CA ILE A 24 10.17 23.05 -6.37
C ILE A 24 10.59 22.14 -5.19
N THR A 25 10.06 20.93 -5.16
CA THR A 25 10.38 19.94 -4.12
C THR A 25 11.85 19.55 -4.16
N ALA A 26 12.39 19.28 -5.35
CA ALA A 26 13.79 18.90 -5.51
C ALA A 26 14.78 20.04 -5.21
N THR A 27 14.45 21.28 -5.60
CA THR A 27 15.34 22.42 -5.43
C THR A 27 15.37 22.96 -4.00
N HIS A 28 14.27 22.82 -3.25
CA HIS A 28 14.13 23.47 -1.94
C HIS A 28 13.79 22.44 -0.85
N ARG A 29 12.69 21.72 -1.00
CA ARG A 29 12.13 20.90 0.10
C ARG A 29 13.01 19.72 0.49
N TRP A 30 13.66 19.04 -0.46
CA TRP A 30 14.58 17.94 -0.13
C TRP A 30 15.73 18.40 0.77
N LYS A 31 16.31 19.57 0.48
CA LYS A 31 17.35 20.16 1.31
C LYS A 31 16.84 20.46 2.72
N ASP A 32 15.63 21.02 2.84
CA ASP A 32 15.03 21.34 4.14
C ASP A 32 14.75 20.07 4.96
N ILE A 33 14.30 18.99 4.32
CA ILE A 33 14.09 17.68 4.94
C ILE A 33 15.40 17.13 5.50
N ILE A 34 16.48 17.14 4.71
CA ILE A 34 17.80 16.65 5.15
C ILE A 34 18.34 17.53 6.28
N LYS A 35 18.22 18.86 6.17
CA LYS A 35 18.65 19.79 7.23
C LYS A 35 17.92 19.54 8.54
N LYS A 36 16.61 19.31 8.50
CA LYS A 36 15.84 19.02 9.71
C LYS A 36 16.28 17.70 10.37
N ALA A 37 16.62 16.68 9.57
CA ALA A 37 17.21 15.44 10.07
C ALA A 37 18.59 15.68 10.70
N ILE A 38 19.45 16.48 10.06
CA ILE A 38 20.75 16.91 10.60
C ILE A 38 20.58 17.60 11.95
N ASP A 39 19.64 18.54 12.06
CA ASP A 39 19.40 19.29 13.29
C ASP A 39 18.95 18.36 14.42
N ASN A 40 18.05 17.41 14.14
CA ASN A 40 17.63 16.40 15.12
C ASN A 40 18.78 15.52 15.62
N ILE A 41 19.69 15.11 14.72
CA ILE A 41 20.89 14.34 15.09
C ILE A 41 21.82 15.20 15.94
N ARG A 42 22.04 16.47 15.55
CA ARG A 42 22.89 17.42 16.27
C ARG A 42 22.40 17.63 17.70
N ASP A 43 21.09 17.78 17.88
CA ASP A 43 20.45 17.92 19.18
C ASP A 43 20.45 16.62 20.01
N SER A 44 20.72 15.48 19.38
CA SER A 44 20.83 14.17 20.04
C SER A 44 22.27 13.81 20.43
N LEU A 45 23.26 14.63 20.08
CA LEU A 45 24.65 14.46 20.53
C LEU A 45 24.75 14.76 22.04
N ASN A 46 25.47 13.91 22.77
CA ASN A 46 25.61 14.02 24.23
C ASN A 46 27.07 13.92 24.65
N CYS A 47 27.59 14.90 25.39
CA CYS A 47 29.01 15.01 25.76
C CYS A 47 29.60 13.77 26.45
N SER A 48 28.78 12.92 27.08
CA SER A 48 29.24 11.70 27.76
C SER A 48 29.51 10.50 26.83
N GLU A 49 29.02 10.48 25.59
CA GLU A 49 29.14 9.34 24.66
C GLU A 49 30.06 9.66 23.48
N VAL A 50 31.39 9.66 23.70
CA VAL A 50 32.41 10.09 22.72
C VAL A 50 32.27 9.38 21.38
N ASP A 51 32.29 8.04 21.35
CA ASP A 51 32.23 7.25 20.11
C ASP A 51 30.94 7.52 19.31
N LYS A 52 29.80 7.59 20.00
CA LYS A 52 28.50 7.90 19.37
C LYS A 52 28.48 9.31 18.82
N ASN A 53 29.10 10.28 19.49
CA ASN A 53 29.19 11.64 18.97
C ASN A 53 30.06 11.75 17.73
N GLU A 54 31.17 11.01 17.67
CA GLU A 54 32.01 10.95 16.48
C GLU A 54 31.26 10.32 15.29
N GLU A 55 30.52 9.23 15.52
CA GLU A 55 29.62 8.68 14.51
C GLU A 55 28.55 9.68 14.07
N GLY A 56 27.92 10.37 15.03
CA GLY A 56 26.89 11.39 14.75
C GLY A 56 27.43 12.53 13.87
N LYS A 57 28.65 13.00 14.13
CA LYS A 57 29.33 14.00 13.28
C LYS A 57 29.60 13.48 11.86
N LYS A 58 29.98 12.21 11.70
CA LYS A 58 30.17 11.56 10.39
C LYS A 58 28.85 11.43 9.62
N ILE A 59 27.76 11.11 10.31
CA ILE A 59 26.42 11.08 9.72
C ILE A 59 26.03 12.46 9.20
N ILE A 60 26.23 13.51 10.02
CA ILE A 60 25.94 14.89 9.64
C ILE A 60 26.72 15.27 8.38
N ALA A 61 28.04 15.03 8.35
CA ALA A 61 28.87 15.30 7.18
C ALA A 61 28.39 14.55 5.92
N SER A 62 27.98 13.30 6.06
CA SER A 62 27.45 12.49 4.94
C SER A 62 26.11 13.01 4.42
N MET A 63 25.25 13.51 5.31
CA MET A 63 23.98 14.14 4.94
C MET A 63 24.18 15.52 4.30
N GLU A 64 25.15 16.31 4.76
CA GLU A 64 25.54 17.58 4.12
C GLU A 64 26.09 17.33 2.71
N GLU A 65 26.89 16.27 2.53
CA GLU A 65 27.36 15.89 1.20
C GLU A 65 26.22 15.40 0.30
N LEU A 66 25.22 14.69 0.84
CA LEU A 66 24.01 14.33 0.09
C LEU A 66 23.27 15.58 -0.41
N ILE A 67 23.19 16.66 0.38
CA ILE A 67 22.64 17.95 -0.07
C ILE A 67 23.46 18.49 -1.25
N ASN A 68 24.79 18.48 -1.14
CA ASN A 68 25.66 18.97 -2.21
C ASN A 68 25.49 18.17 -3.51
N GLN A 69 25.38 16.83 -3.41
CA GLN A 69 25.13 15.94 -4.55
C GLN A 69 23.84 16.30 -5.29
N ILE A 70 22.76 16.56 -4.55
CA ILE A 70 21.47 16.97 -5.13
C ILE A 70 21.61 18.34 -5.82
N GLN A 71 22.27 19.30 -5.17
CA GLN A 71 22.44 20.66 -5.71
C GLN A 71 23.30 20.71 -6.97
N ARG A 72 24.38 19.92 -7.02
CA ARG A 72 25.23 19.76 -8.21
C ARG A 72 24.56 18.93 -9.31
N LYS A 73 23.44 18.27 -8.99
CA LYS A 73 22.73 17.34 -9.88
C LYS A 73 23.62 16.17 -10.29
N ASP A 74 24.35 15.65 -9.32
CA ASP A 74 25.23 14.51 -9.51
C ASP A 74 24.43 13.27 -9.95
N GLN A 75 25.09 12.35 -10.66
CA GLN A 75 24.48 11.09 -11.05
C GLN A 75 24.11 10.26 -9.81
N LEU A 76 23.03 9.49 -9.93
CA LEU A 76 22.61 8.57 -8.88
C LEU A 76 23.61 7.41 -8.78
N ILE A 77 24.04 7.10 -7.57
CA ILE A 77 25.02 6.05 -7.28
C ILE A 77 24.35 4.87 -6.57
N GLN A 78 25.01 3.72 -6.55
CA GLN A 78 24.51 2.57 -5.80
C GLN A 78 24.42 2.91 -4.31
N ILE A 79 23.41 2.37 -3.65
CA ILE A 79 23.27 2.49 -2.20
C ILE A 79 24.20 1.44 -1.59
N GLU A 80 25.00 1.86 -0.61
CA GLU A 80 25.87 0.97 0.14
C GLU A 80 25.06 -0.09 0.89
N ASP A 81 25.60 -1.30 0.97
CA ASP A 81 24.96 -2.40 1.67
C ASP A 81 24.90 -2.10 3.18
N ASP A 82 23.67 -1.99 3.69
CA ASP A 82 23.35 -1.75 5.09
C ASP A 82 22.73 -2.97 5.78
N GLY A 83 22.84 -4.14 5.16
CA GLY A 83 22.34 -5.41 5.66
C GLY A 83 20.82 -5.57 5.57
N ARG A 84 20.09 -4.59 5.03
CA ARG A 84 18.63 -4.70 4.82
C ARG A 84 18.33 -5.47 3.52
N PRO A 85 17.28 -6.31 3.51
CA PRO A 85 17.00 -7.19 2.36
C PRO A 85 16.54 -6.43 1.10
N ASP A 86 16.15 -5.16 1.23
CA ASP A 86 15.66 -4.35 0.12
C ASP A 86 16.77 -3.74 -0.74
N ILE A 87 18.04 -3.79 -0.29
CA ILE A 87 19.17 -3.14 -0.98
C ILE A 87 19.37 -3.67 -2.41
N VAL A 88 19.20 -4.98 -2.59
CA VAL A 88 19.32 -5.64 -3.90
C VAL A 88 18.28 -5.08 -4.86
N SER A 89 17.03 -4.96 -4.40
CA SER A 89 15.91 -4.43 -5.19
C SER A 89 16.14 -2.97 -5.62
N TRP A 90 16.73 -2.15 -4.73
CA TRP A 90 17.11 -0.78 -5.01
C TRP A 90 18.22 -0.65 -6.04
N ASN A 91 19.33 -1.37 -5.84
CA ASN A 91 20.49 -1.33 -6.73
C ASN A 91 20.16 -1.95 -8.10
N ASP A 92 19.35 -3.01 -8.16
CA ASP A 92 18.85 -3.58 -9.40
C ASP A 92 17.98 -2.58 -10.18
N ALA A 93 17.04 -1.90 -9.50
CA ALA A 93 16.20 -0.90 -10.14
C ALA A 93 17.03 0.28 -10.67
N LEU A 94 18.01 0.75 -9.89
CA LEU A 94 18.92 1.83 -10.30
C LEU A 94 19.72 1.43 -11.54
N ASN A 95 20.41 0.27 -11.49
CA ASN A 95 21.28 -0.21 -12.56
C ASN A 95 20.51 -0.54 -13.85
N THR A 96 19.29 -1.05 -13.71
CA THR A 96 18.47 -1.49 -14.85
C THR A 96 17.78 -0.32 -15.54
N TYR A 97 17.21 0.62 -14.77
CA TYR A 97 16.30 1.63 -15.32
C TYR A 97 16.86 3.05 -15.31
N PHE A 98 17.82 3.36 -14.44
CA PHE A 98 18.27 4.73 -14.18
C PHE A 98 19.79 4.90 -14.29
N LYS A 99 20.45 4.03 -15.07
CA LYS A 99 21.89 4.10 -15.28
C LYS A 99 22.27 5.42 -15.97
N GLY A 100 23.11 6.21 -15.31
CA GLY A 100 23.57 7.51 -15.80
C GLY A 100 22.58 8.67 -15.59
N GLU A 101 21.41 8.41 -15.02
CA GLU A 101 20.45 9.45 -14.61
C GLU A 101 20.95 10.18 -13.36
N ASN A 102 20.50 11.42 -13.18
CA ASN A 102 20.76 12.23 -12.00
C ASN A 102 19.46 12.55 -11.23
N TRP A 103 19.60 13.26 -10.10
CA TRP A 103 18.51 13.68 -9.23
C TRP A 103 17.35 14.43 -9.94
N PHE A 104 17.63 15.10 -11.05
CA PHE A 104 16.65 15.92 -11.80
C PHE A 104 16.11 15.21 -13.03
N THR A 105 16.91 14.35 -13.67
CA THR A 105 16.53 13.67 -14.91
C THR A 105 15.79 12.37 -14.67
N THR A 106 15.96 11.70 -13.53
CA THR A 106 15.17 10.51 -13.14
C THR A 106 13.69 10.83 -12.91
N THR A 107 12.84 9.82 -12.68
CA THR A 107 11.44 10.04 -12.31
C THR A 107 11.34 10.58 -10.88
N TRP A 108 10.43 11.52 -10.63
CA TRP A 108 10.31 12.19 -9.34
C TRP A 108 10.02 11.19 -8.21
N LEU A 109 9.09 10.26 -8.43
CA LEU A 109 8.79 9.17 -7.49
C LEU A 109 10.04 8.38 -7.09
N PHE A 110 10.88 7.99 -8.06
CA PHE A 110 12.10 7.25 -7.78
C PHE A 110 13.12 8.11 -7.02
N ALA A 111 13.39 9.33 -7.48
CA ALA A 111 14.35 10.24 -6.84
C ALA A 111 14.02 10.47 -5.37
N GLU A 112 12.75 10.73 -5.08
CA GLU A 112 12.30 11.06 -3.73
C GLU A 112 12.32 9.84 -2.82
N CYS A 113 11.90 8.66 -3.30
CA CYS A 113 12.04 7.43 -2.52
C CYS A 113 13.54 7.08 -2.30
N TYR A 114 14.37 7.27 -3.32
CA TYR A 114 15.83 7.06 -3.25
C TYR A 114 16.50 8.00 -2.23
N LEU A 115 16.06 9.26 -2.14
CA LEU A 115 16.50 10.21 -1.12
C LEU A 115 16.30 9.65 0.29
N TYR A 116 15.08 9.22 0.62
CA TYR A 116 14.80 8.66 1.95
C TYR A 116 15.60 7.39 2.19
N ARG A 117 15.73 6.50 1.19
CA ARG A 117 16.53 5.27 1.34
C ARG A 117 18.02 5.56 1.57
N ARG A 118 18.58 6.60 0.94
CA ARG A 118 19.97 7.06 1.16
C ARG A 118 20.16 7.62 2.57
N ILE A 119 19.22 8.43 3.06
CA ILE A 119 19.26 8.94 4.45
C ILE A 119 19.28 7.78 5.45
N ILE A 120 18.41 6.78 5.26
CA ILE A 120 18.35 5.61 6.15
C ILE A 120 19.60 4.73 6.05
N SER A 121 20.19 4.57 4.86
CA SER A 121 21.45 3.84 4.66
C SER A 121 22.61 4.50 5.44
N ILE A 122 22.75 5.83 5.34
CA ILE A 122 23.78 6.60 6.08
C ILE A 122 23.69 6.33 7.58
N ILE A 123 22.47 6.28 8.14
CA ILE A 123 22.26 6.04 9.58
C ILE A 123 22.47 4.56 9.93
N THR A 124 21.93 3.64 9.12
CA THR A 124 21.95 2.19 9.39
C THR A 124 23.37 1.62 9.35
N ASN A 125 24.26 2.19 8.54
CA ASN A 125 25.68 1.80 8.43
C ASN A 125 26.56 2.20 9.64
N THR A 126 25.97 2.67 10.73
CA THR A 126 26.69 3.03 11.95
C THR A 126 26.44 2.03 13.07
N LYS A 127 27.27 2.03 14.12
CA LYS A 127 27.11 1.09 15.24
C LYS A 127 26.08 1.60 16.24
N HIS A 128 26.16 2.88 16.62
CA HIS A 128 25.38 3.45 17.71
C HIS A 128 24.08 4.12 17.25
N TRP A 129 23.99 4.54 15.99
CA TRP A 129 22.82 5.22 15.44
C TRP A 129 21.95 4.34 14.55
N LYS A 130 22.29 3.07 14.31
CA LYS A 130 21.59 2.18 13.34
C LYS A 130 20.06 2.13 13.47
N ASN A 131 19.52 2.32 14.67
CA ASN A 131 18.09 2.29 14.97
C ASN A 131 17.49 3.69 15.23
N TYR A 132 18.27 4.75 14.99
CA TYR A 132 17.82 6.12 15.19
C TYR A 132 16.87 6.53 14.08
N ASP A 133 15.72 7.07 14.47
CA ASP A 133 14.76 7.65 13.56
C ASP A 133 14.93 9.17 13.51
N PRO A 134 15.42 9.73 12.37
CA PRO A 134 15.67 11.16 12.26
C PRO A 134 14.40 12.02 12.19
N TYR A 135 13.22 11.40 12.10
CA TYR A 135 11.93 12.06 11.98
C TYR A 135 11.04 11.89 13.21
N PHE A 136 11.45 11.08 14.18
CA PHE A 136 10.64 10.76 15.36
C PHE A 136 10.16 11.99 16.14
N ARG A 137 11.02 12.99 16.36
CA ARG A 137 10.62 14.23 17.04
C ARG A 137 9.47 14.95 16.33
N GLN A 138 9.50 15.00 15.00
CA GLN A 138 8.43 15.62 14.20
C GLN A 138 7.12 14.83 14.32
N LYS A 139 7.21 13.49 14.38
CA LYS A 139 6.04 12.62 14.60
C LYS A 139 5.47 12.79 15.99
N GLU A 140 6.32 12.85 17.02
CA GLU A 140 5.90 13.11 18.39
C GLU A 140 5.23 14.49 18.53
N ASP A 141 5.80 15.54 17.93
CA ASP A 141 5.21 16.88 17.99
C ASP A 141 3.86 16.94 17.24
N SER A 142 3.75 16.23 16.12
CA SER A 142 2.48 16.09 15.40
C SER A 142 1.44 15.35 16.25
N PHE A 143 1.84 14.29 16.97
CA PHE A 143 1.00 13.59 17.94
C PHE A 143 0.51 14.54 19.05
N LYS A 144 1.40 15.38 19.61
CA LYS A 144 1.06 16.38 20.64
C LYS A 144 -0.02 17.35 20.19
N VAL A 145 0.01 17.77 18.93
CA VAL A 145 -1.02 18.67 18.37
C VAL A 145 -2.39 17.96 18.24
N SER A 146 -2.40 16.65 18.02
CA SER A 146 -3.63 15.83 17.89
C SER A 146 -4.35 15.51 19.19
N PHE A 147 -3.76 15.83 20.35
CA PHE A 147 -4.28 15.43 21.66
C PHE A 147 -5.74 15.79 21.89
N THR A 148 -6.11 17.05 21.69
CA THR A 148 -7.48 17.52 21.91
C THR A 148 -8.47 16.71 21.08
N THR A 149 -8.11 16.39 19.83
CA THR A 149 -8.93 15.57 18.94
C THR A 149 -9.07 14.14 19.46
N ILE A 150 -7.97 13.49 19.87
CA ILE A 150 -7.99 12.14 20.45
C ILE A 150 -8.87 12.10 21.69
N PHE A 151 -8.78 13.11 22.56
CA PHE A 151 -9.58 13.18 23.77
C PHE A 151 -11.07 13.29 23.46
N GLU A 152 -11.45 14.21 22.57
CA GLU A 152 -12.83 14.36 22.12
C GLU A 152 -13.37 13.06 21.52
N PHE A 153 -12.57 12.34 20.73
CA PHE A 153 -12.96 11.03 20.22
C PHE A 153 -13.05 9.97 21.32
N SER A 154 -12.11 9.92 22.26
CA SER A 154 -12.14 8.95 23.35
C SER A 154 -13.40 9.07 24.22
N LYS A 155 -13.90 10.29 24.40
CA LYS A 155 -15.15 10.56 25.12
C LYS A 155 -16.38 10.15 24.30
N ARG A 156 -16.39 10.49 23.00
CA ARG A 156 -17.58 10.36 22.14
C ARG A 156 -17.70 9.02 21.44
N ILE A 157 -16.65 8.22 21.36
CA ILE A 157 -16.70 6.94 20.64
C ILE A 157 -17.71 5.98 21.27
N ASP A 158 -17.80 5.94 22.59
CA ASP A 158 -18.78 5.11 23.30
C ASP A 158 -20.22 5.62 23.04
N GLU A 159 -20.41 6.95 22.93
CA GLU A 159 -21.69 7.55 22.53
C GLU A 159 -22.05 7.20 21.09
N LEU A 160 -21.11 7.33 20.15
CA LEU A 160 -21.28 6.97 18.74
C LEU A 160 -21.65 5.48 18.59
N ILE A 161 -21.01 4.61 19.38
CA ILE A 161 -21.33 3.18 19.44
C ILE A 161 -22.72 2.95 20.03
N SER A 162 -23.09 3.70 21.09
CA SER A 162 -24.41 3.55 21.73
C SER A 162 -25.57 3.99 20.81
N LEU A 163 -25.38 5.06 20.04
CA LEU A 163 -26.34 5.59 19.06
C LEU A 163 -26.55 4.61 17.89
N GLN A 164 -25.56 3.77 17.60
CA GLN A 164 -25.64 2.74 16.56
C GLN A 164 -26.75 1.71 16.81
N LYS A 165 -27.14 1.48 18.07
CA LYS A 165 -28.27 0.58 18.40
C LYS A 165 -29.59 1.01 17.76
N VAL A 166 -29.68 2.25 17.27
CA VAL A 166 -30.86 2.83 16.59
C VAL A 166 -30.70 2.83 15.05
N LYS A 167 -29.56 2.39 14.50
CA LYS A 167 -29.26 2.21 13.04
C LYS A 167 -29.50 3.43 12.12
N THR A 168 -29.66 4.63 12.64
CA THR A 168 -30.17 5.77 11.85
C THR A 168 -29.12 6.68 11.22
N ASN A 169 -27.79 6.43 11.30
CA ASN A 169 -26.84 7.36 10.66
C ASN A 169 -25.41 6.86 10.31
N ASP A 170 -25.16 5.55 10.21
CA ASP A 170 -23.79 5.01 10.02
C ASP A 170 -23.06 5.54 8.78
N LYS A 171 -23.81 5.85 7.70
CA LYS A 171 -23.24 6.45 6.48
C LYS A 171 -22.62 7.83 6.76
N LEU A 172 -23.27 8.65 7.58
CA LEU A 172 -22.75 9.97 7.94
C LEU A 172 -21.52 9.82 8.85
N ILE A 173 -21.57 8.89 9.81
CA ILE A 173 -20.43 8.63 10.71
C ILE A 173 -19.22 8.13 9.92
N PHE A 174 -19.41 7.17 9.00
CA PHE A 174 -18.36 6.72 8.09
C PHE A 174 -17.76 7.90 7.32
N TYR A 175 -18.60 8.76 6.75
CA TYR A 175 -18.14 9.89 5.95
C TYR A 175 -17.34 10.90 6.78
N GLU A 176 -17.78 11.23 7.99
CA GLU A 176 -17.06 12.13 8.88
C GLU A 176 -15.73 11.51 9.36
N LEU A 177 -15.71 10.23 9.75
CA LEU A 177 -14.47 9.55 10.12
C LEU A 177 -13.49 9.41 8.94
N ALA A 178 -14.00 9.12 7.74
CA ALA A 178 -13.19 9.07 6.53
C ALA A 178 -12.59 10.44 6.19
N LYS A 179 -13.33 11.54 6.38
CA LYS A 179 -12.81 12.91 6.25
C LYS A 179 -11.76 13.22 7.31
N LEU A 180 -11.99 12.84 8.56
CA LEU A 180 -11.02 13.07 9.64
C LEU A 180 -9.72 12.31 9.36
N SER A 181 -9.84 11.06 8.93
CA SER A 181 -8.73 10.23 8.44
C SER A 181 -8.01 10.86 7.24
N LEU A 182 -8.76 11.47 6.30
CA LEU A 182 -8.23 12.18 5.13
C LEU A 182 -7.36 13.39 5.52
N TRP A 183 -7.87 14.27 6.38
CA TRP A 183 -7.17 15.47 6.84
C TRP A 183 -6.11 15.18 7.92
N GLY A 184 -6.30 14.09 8.66
CA GLY A 184 -5.40 13.59 9.69
C GLY A 184 -4.09 13.00 9.14
N ASN A 185 -3.99 12.76 7.83
CA ASN A 185 -2.75 12.34 7.14
C ASN A 185 -1.54 13.26 7.40
N ALA A 186 -1.77 14.51 7.84
CA ALA A 186 -0.71 15.45 8.20
C ALA A 186 -0.30 15.41 9.67
N ILE A 187 -1.06 14.70 10.54
CA ILE A 187 -0.99 14.90 11.98
C ILE A 187 -0.77 13.60 12.75
N ASP A 188 -1.48 12.48 12.46
CA ASP A 188 -1.42 11.33 13.39
C ASP A 188 -2.03 10.00 12.91
N LEU A 189 -1.35 8.89 13.24
CA LEU A 189 -1.84 7.51 13.16
C LEU A 189 -3.09 7.26 14.02
N SER A 190 -3.23 7.95 15.15
CA SER A 190 -4.32 7.73 16.12
C SER A 190 -5.72 7.89 15.50
N ILE A 191 -5.88 8.81 14.54
CA ILE A 191 -7.16 9.07 13.87
C ILE A 191 -7.56 7.87 13.00
N ASP A 192 -6.59 7.22 12.36
CA ASP A 192 -6.82 6.01 11.58
C ASP A 192 -7.16 4.81 12.48
N LEU A 193 -6.59 4.76 13.69
CA LEU A 193 -6.95 3.77 14.70
C LEU A 193 -8.36 3.99 15.25
N ILE A 194 -8.78 5.24 15.48
CA ILE A 194 -10.16 5.59 15.85
C ILE A 194 -11.14 5.14 14.76
N PHE A 195 -10.83 5.40 13.50
CA PHE A 195 -11.67 4.96 12.38
C PHE A 195 -11.75 3.42 12.32
N SER A 196 -10.61 2.74 12.52
CA SER A 196 -10.54 1.27 12.56
C SER A 196 -11.31 0.67 13.75
N ASP A 197 -11.29 1.32 14.91
CA ASP A 197 -12.02 0.93 16.11
C ASP A 197 -13.52 1.04 15.86
N TRP A 198 -13.96 2.16 15.29
CA TRP A 198 -15.36 2.35 14.92
C TRP A 198 -15.84 1.29 13.91
N LEU A 199 -15.04 0.93 12.90
CA LEU A 199 -15.41 -0.11 11.93
C LEU A 199 -15.63 -1.48 12.59
N ILE A 200 -14.80 -1.84 13.58
CA ILE A 200 -14.95 -3.09 14.34
C ILE A 200 -16.17 -3.03 15.27
N GLN A 201 -16.27 -1.98 16.08
CA GLN A 201 -17.38 -1.82 17.02
C GLN A 201 -18.72 -1.77 16.31
N SER A 202 -18.75 -1.19 15.11
CA SER A 202 -19.95 -1.13 14.28
C SER A 202 -20.32 -2.46 13.62
N GLY A 203 -19.45 -3.47 13.68
CA GLY A 203 -19.67 -4.77 13.04
C GLY A 203 -19.52 -4.77 11.52
N TYR A 204 -18.99 -3.69 10.92
CA TYR A 204 -18.70 -3.64 9.47
C TYR A 204 -17.51 -4.53 9.11
N VAL A 205 -16.54 -4.64 10.01
CA VAL A 205 -15.37 -5.51 9.83
C VAL A 205 -15.10 -6.27 11.12
N SER A 206 -14.59 -7.50 11.02
CA SER A 206 -14.12 -8.28 12.17
C SER A 206 -12.60 -8.25 12.33
N LYS A 207 -11.88 -7.87 11.27
CA LYS A 207 -10.42 -7.78 11.22
C LYS A 207 -9.97 -6.57 10.42
N VAL A 208 -8.89 -5.94 10.89
CA VAL A 208 -8.19 -4.82 10.25
C VAL A 208 -6.70 -5.17 10.16
N TYR A 209 -6.15 -5.05 8.96
CA TYR A 209 -4.71 -5.20 8.72
C TYR A 209 -4.11 -3.81 8.52
N LEU A 210 -3.18 -3.44 9.38
CA LEU A 210 -2.48 -2.16 9.35
C LEU A 210 -1.08 -2.38 8.75
N HIS A 211 -0.87 -1.89 7.54
CA HIS A 211 0.42 -1.97 6.84
C HIS A 211 1.27 -0.73 7.16
N VAL A 212 2.27 -0.89 8.02
CA VAL A 212 3.25 0.15 8.39
C VAL A 212 4.52 0.04 7.53
N LYS A 213 5.34 1.09 7.53
CA LYS A 213 6.64 1.09 6.83
C LYS A 213 7.70 0.34 7.66
N PRO A 214 8.61 -0.44 7.03
CA PRO A 214 9.68 -1.13 7.74
C PRO A 214 10.86 -0.23 8.13
N ILE A 215 10.88 1.02 7.66
CA ILE A 215 11.92 2.02 7.95
C ILE A 215 11.29 3.40 8.07
N PRO A 216 11.94 4.36 8.77
CA PRO A 216 11.50 5.74 8.77
C PRO A 216 11.44 6.28 7.33
N TRP A 217 10.27 6.79 6.95
CA TRP A 217 9.93 7.05 5.55
C TRP A 217 9.10 8.32 5.44
N PHE A 218 9.39 9.17 4.44
CA PHE A 218 8.58 10.36 4.15
C PHE A 218 8.22 11.25 5.36
N VAL A 219 9.18 11.36 6.30
CA VAL A 219 9.06 12.10 7.58
C VAL A 219 8.01 11.52 8.53
N SER A 220 6.74 11.54 8.15
CA SER A 220 5.61 11.22 9.01
C SER A 220 5.03 9.82 8.78
N ASP A 221 5.54 9.02 7.84
CA ASP A 221 4.99 7.67 7.65
C ASP A 221 5.28 6.80 8.87
N THR A 222 4.25 6.08 9.29
CA THR A 222 4.26 5.22 10.47
C THR A 222 5.10 3.97 10.26
N THR A 223 5.97 3.69 11.22
CA THR A 223 6.70 2.43 11.42
C THR A 223 6.07 1.59 12.53
N LEU A 224 6.57 0.37 12.73
CA LEU A 224 6.10 -0.48 13.84
C LEU A 224 6.49 0.14 15.21
N GLU A 225 7.65 0.78 15.28
CA GLU A 225 8.15 1.50 16.44
C GLU A 225 7.23 2.66 16.81
N ASP A 226 6.74 3.42 15.82
CA ASP A 226 5.79 4.51 16.04
C ASP A 226 4.46 4.02 16.59
N PHE A 227 3.92 2.92 16.02
CA PHE A 227 2.67 2.32 16.50
C PHE A 227 2.81 1.85 17.95
N ASN A 228 3.90 1.17 18.27
CA ASN A 228 4.17 0.70 19.63
C ASN A 228 4.41 1.86 20.60
N TRP A 229 5.10 2.90 20.16
CA TRP A 229 5.29 4.12 20.95
C TRP A 229 3.94 4.78 21.24
N LEU A 230 3.09 4.97 20.23
CA LEU A 230 1.75 5.54 20.39
C LEU A 230 0.95 4.79 21.47
N LEU A 231 0.87 3.46 21.39
CA LEU A 231 0.16 2.66 22.38
C LEU A 231 0.72 2.80 23.79
N LYS A 232 2.05 2.81 23.95
CA LYS A 232 2.69 3.03 25.25
C LYS A 232 2.40 4.43 25.78
N THR A 233 2.42 5.43 24.90
CA THR A 233 2.17 6.82 25.23
C THR A 233 0.76 7.02 25.76
N LEU A 234 -0.26 6.34 25.21
CA LEU A 234 -1.64 6.39 25.72
C LEU A 234 -1.78 5.98 27.21
N LYS A 235 -0.80 5.25 27.77
CA LYS A 235 -0.73 4.89 29.21
C LYS A 235 0.15 5.82 30.04
N ASN A 236 0.91 6.71 29.42
CA ASN A 236 1.90 7.51 30.12
C ASN A 236 1.26 8.74 30.77
N ASN A 237 1.07 8.66 32.09
CA ASN A 237 0.48 9.74 32.89
C ASN A 237 1.35 11.02 32.93
N GLU A 238 2.67 10.92 32.79
CA GLU A 238 3.56 12.08 32.80
C GLU A 238 3.43 12.86 31.48
N PHE A 239 3.33 12.12 30.38
CA PHE A 239 3.12 12.69 29.06
C PHE A 239 1.77 13.43 28.96
N PHE A 240 0.77 12.97 29.72
CA PHE A 240 -0.52 13.62 29.89
C PHE A 240 -0.70 14.24 31.28
N SER A 241 0.28 15.03 31.73
CA SER A 241 0.24 15.67 33.05
C SER A 241 -0.89 16.72 33.20
N SER A 242 -1.31 17.35 32.10
CA SER A 242 -2.27 18.46 32.10
C SER A 242 -3.75 18.07 31.97
N ILE A 243 -4.10 16.78 31.93
CA ILE A 243 -5.47 16.32 31.65
C ILE A 243 -6.24 15.91 32.91
N SER A 244 -7.57 16.03 32.83
CA SER A 244 -8.48 15.65 33.91
C SER A 244 -8.51 14.14 34.16
N ASN A 245 -8.96 13.72 35.34
CA ASN A 245 -9.11 12.29 35.67
C ASN A 245 -10.10 11.56 34.73
N ILE A 246 -11.14 12.26 34.24
CA ILE A 246 -12.13 11.70 33.31
C ILE A 246 -11.48 11.41 31.95
N GLU A 247 -10.61 12.28 31.48
CA GLU A 247 -9.86 12.09 30.23
C GLU A 247 -8.87 10.93 30.34
N LYS A 248 -8.19 10.80 31.49
CA LYS A 248 -7.31 9.65 31.77
C LYS A 248 -8.07 8.33 31.69
N LEU A 249 -9.23 8.24 32.33
CA LEU A 249 -10.08 7.05 32.28
C LEU A 249 -10.58 6.74 30.86
N SER A 250 -10.87 7.77 30.06
CA SER A 250 -11.33 7.60 28.67
C SER A 250 -10.22 7.07 27.77
N LEU A 251 -8.99 7.60 27.91
CA LEU A 251 -7.82 7.06 27.23
C LEU A 251 -7.49 5.63 27.65
N GLU A 252 -7.58 5.32 28.94
CA GLU A 252 -7.31 3.98 29.46
C GLU A 252 -8.29 2.95 28.88
N LYS A 253 -9.58 3.31 28.80
CA LYS A 253 -10.59 2.48 28.11
C LYS A 253 -10.25 2.26 26.65
N LEU A 254 -9.90 3.34 25.93
CA LEU A 254 -9.52 3.27 24.52
C LEU A 254 -8.30 2.36 24.30
N PHE A 255 -7.26 2.56 25.11
CA PHE A 255 -6.06 1.73 25.12
C PHE A 255 -6.40 0.26 25.36
N ASN A 256 -7.18 -0.05 26.41
CA ASN A 256 -7.52 -1.43 26.76
C ASN A 256 -8.30 -2.11 25.64
N ARG A 257 -9.20 -1.37 24.97
CA ARG A 257 -9.94 -1.86 23.81
C ARG A 257 -9.00 -2.16 22.63
N TRP A 258 -8.12 -1.23 22.26
CA TRP A 258 -7.18 -1.44 21.16
C TRP A 258 -6.19 -2.57 21.45
N GLN A 259 -5.71 -2.67 22.69
CA GLN A 259 -4.87 -3.78 23.14
C GLN A 259 -5.61 -5.12 23.00
N SER A 260 -6.90 -5.16 23.34
CA SER A 260 -7.71 -6.38 23.15
C SER A 260 -7.82 -6.79 21.69
N TYR A 261 -7.93 -5.84 20.75
CA TYR A 261 -7.95 -6.16 19.31
C TYR A 261 -6.66 -6.79 18.84
N ILE A 262 -5.52 -6.34 19.36
CA ILE A 262 -4.22 -6.91 19.03
C ILE A 262 -4.12 -8.33 19.59
N THR A 263 -4.42 -8.51 20.88
CA THR A 263 -4.36 -9.83 21.54
C THR A 263 -5.30 -10.84 20.88
N ASN A 264 -6.50 -10.41 20.47
CA ASN A 264 -7.49 -11.25 19.83
C ASN A 264 -7.31 -11.38 18.31
N SER A 265 -6.24 -10.81 17.73
CA SER A 265 -5.97 -10.80 16.29
C SER A 265 -7.11 -10.20 15.44
N ASN A 266 -7.84 -9.23 16.00
CA ASN A 266 -8.72 -8.34 15.25
C ASN A 266 -7.91 -7.24 14.56
N TRP A 267 -6.87 -6.71 15.19
CA TRP A 267 -5.89 -5.83 14.56
C TRP A 267 -4.59 -6.58 14.33
N ILE A 268 -4.14 -6.58 13.08
CA ILE A 268 -2.88 -7.21 12.67
C ILE A 268 -2.00 -6.12 12.09
N ILE A 269 -0.89 -5.83 12.76
CA ILE A 269 0.09 -4.84 12.31
C ILE A 269 1.17 -5.60 11.55
N THR A 270 1.38 -5.21 10.30
CA THR A 270 2.32 -5.87 9.40
C THR A 270 3.10 -4.85 8.60
N SER A 271 4.21 -5.27 8.01
CA SER A 271 5.05 -4.43 7.16
C SER A 271 5.64 -5.26 6.03
N ASP A 272 5.98 -4.61 4.93
CA ASP A 272 6.63 -5.22 3.78
C ASP A 272 7.57 -4.18 3.13
N PHE A 273 8.74 -4.61 2.68
CA PHE A 273 9.72 -3.74 2.03
C PHE A 273 9.24 -3.19 0.68
N PHE A 274 8.21 -3.79 0.07
CA PHE A 274 7.55 -3.24 -1.10
C PHE A 274 7.03 -1.81 -0.87
N TRP A 275 6.54 -1.50 0.33
CA TRP A 275 6.00 -0.17 0.64
C TRP A 275 7.07 0.94 0.55
N THR A 276 8.32 0.62 0.89
CA THR A 276 9.49 1.49 0.81
C THR A 276 10.41 1.16 -0.36
N SER A 277 9.91 0.40 -1.34
CA SER A 277 10.64 0.03 -2.55
C SER A 277 10.60 1.14 -3.61
N PRO A 278 11.46 1.07 -4.65
CA PRO A 278 11.46 2.03 -5.75
C PRO A 278 10.23 1.92 -6.68
N TYR A 279 9.37 0.93 -6.46
CA TYR A 279 8.31 0.59 -7.40
C TYR A 279 6.98 1.29 -7.07
N SER A 280 6.28 1.68 -8.14
CA SER A 280 4.84 1.98 -8.10
C SER A 280 4.04 0.71 -7.79
N PHE A 281 2.81 0.89 -7.30
CA PHE A 281 1.89 -0.21 -7.05
C PHE A 281 1.41 -0.93 -8.32
N TRP A 282 1.66 -0.38 -9.50
CA TRP A 282 1.51 -1.10 -10.76
C TRP A 282 2.38 -2.36 -10.84
N HIS A 283 3.50 -2.40 -10.11
CA HIS A 283 4.41 -3.54 -10.06
C HIS A 283 4.17 -4.46 -8.86
N LEU A 284 3.11 -4.23 -8.07
CA LEU A 284 2.86 -4.94 -6.82
C LEU A 284 2.73 -6.45 -7.03
N GLU A 285 1.96 -6.89 -8.03
CA GLU A 285 1.81 -8.31 -8.37
C GLU A 285 3.13 -8.96 -8.82
N GLU A 286 3.98 -8.23 -9.55
CA GLU A 286 5.26 -8.75 -10.06
C GLU A 286 6.34 -8.80 -8.98
N LYS A 287 6.49 -7.71 -8.20
CA LYS A 287 7.61 -7.51 -7.27
C LYS A 287 7.31 -8.03 -5.87
N ALA A 288 6.04 -8.13 -5.48
CA ALA A 288 5.62 -8.67 -4.19
C ALA A 288 4.35 -9.54 -4.35
N PRO A 289 4.44 -10.67 -5.07
CA PRO A 289 3.28 -11.51 -5.39
C PRO A 289 2.59 -12.06 -4.15
N GLU A 290 3.32 -12.37 -3.08
CA GLU A 290 2.74 -12.86 -1.82
C GLU A 290 1.91 -11.77 -1.14
N LEU A 291 2.46 -10.55 -1.03
CA LEU A 291 1.75 -9.38 -0.54
C LEU A 291 0.51 -9.07 -1.38
N TYR A 292 0.62 -9.09 -2.71
CA TYR A 292 -0.51 -8.89 -3.61
C TYR A 292 -1.62 -9.93 -3.38
N ASN A 293 -1.27 -11.22 -3.29
CA ASN A 293 -2.22 -12.29 -3.03
C ASN A 293 -2.88 -12.16 -1.66
N ASP A 294 -2.16 -11.69 -0.65
CA ASP A 294 -2.72 -11.44 0.68
C ASP A 294 -3.71 -10.26 0.66
N LEU A 295 -3.33 -9.15 0.03
CA LEU A 295 -4.18 -7.99 -0.18
C LEU A 295 -5.46 -8.33 -0.96
N CYS A 296 -5.39 -9.25 -1.93
CA CYS A 296 -6.55 -9.74 -2.67
C CYS A 296 -7.59 -10.47 -1.80
N LYS A 297 -7.24 -10.89 -0.57
CA LYS A 297 -8.20 -11.48 0.39
C LYS A 297 -9.04 -10.43 1.10
N SER A 298 -8.65 -9.15 1.04
CA SER A 298 -9.34 -8.06 1.71
C SER A 298 -10.63 -7.68 0.98
N HIS A 299 -11.69 -7.40 1.74
CA HIS A 299 -12.94 -6.88 1.20
C HIS A 299 -12.83 -5.41 0.75
N LEU A 300 -11.91 -4.67 1.36
CA LEU A 300 -11.58 -3.29 1.02
C LEU A 300 -10.15 -2.99 1.46
N ILE A 301 -9.40 -2.30 0.62
CA ILE A 301 -8.09 -1.74 0.95
C ILE A 301 -8.18 -0.23 0.99
N ILE A 302 -7.71 0.40 2.05
CA ILE A 302 -7.69 1.87 2.17
C ILE A 302 -6.24 2.36 2.03
N PHE A 303 -5.97 3.10 0.96
CA PHE A 303 -4.69 3.76 0.74
C PHE A 303 -4.76 5.21 1.21
N LYS A 304 -3.91 5.56 2.19
CA LYS A 304 -3.89 6.87 2.84
C LYS A 304 -2.77 7.75 2.31
N GLY A 305 -3.07 9.02 2.03
CA GLY A 305 -2.07 10.06 1.80
C GLY A 305 -1.54 10.15 0.37
N ASP A 306 -0.74 11.20 0.15
CA ASP A 306 -0.29 11.61 -1.19
C ASP A 306 0.70 10.64 -1.83
N LEU A 307 1.67 10.11 -1.07
CA LEU A 307 2.64 9.15 -1.61
C LEU A 307 1.97 7.85 -2.09
N ASN A 308 1.04 7.31 -1.31
CA ASN A 308 0.30 6.12 -1.72
C ASN A 308 -0.52 6.38 -2.99
N TYR A 309 -1.13 7.56 -3.12
CA TYR A 309 -1.82 7.96 -4.34
C TYR A 309 -0.87 8.05 -5.53
N ARG A 310 0.27 8.72 -5.38
CA ARG A 310 1.31 8.79 -6.42
C ARG A 310 1.80 7.40 -6.82
N LYS A 311 2.00 6.48 -5.87
CA LYS A 311 2.34 5.08 -6.18
C LYS A 311 1.20 4.33 -6.87
N LEU A 312 -0.07 4.57 -6.53
CA LEU A 312 -1.25 4.01 -7.20
C LEU A 312 -1.31 4.44 -8.66
N VAL A 313 -1.19 5.75 -8.93
CA VAL A 313 -1.32 6.32 -10.28
C VAL A 313 0.01 6.49 -11.01
N TYR A 314 1.08 5.93 -10.48
CA TYR A 314 2.42 5.99 -11.06
C TYR A 314 3.00 7.41 -11.26
N ASP A 315 2.59 8.40 -10.47
CA ASP A 315 3.21 9.74 -10.43
C ASP A 315 3.48 10.39 -11.82
N CYS A 316 2.51 10.26 -12.73
CA CYS A 316 2.61 10.75 -14.11
C CYS A 316 1.83 12.04 -14.33
N LYS A 317 2.14 12.70 -15.46
CA LYS A 317 1.36 13.78 -16.06
C LYS A 317 0.09 13.21 -16.72
N TRP A 318 -0.89 12.83 -15.90
CA TRP A 318 -2.22 12.42 -16.36
C TRP A 318 -3.07 13.62 -16.75
N GLU A 319 -4.02 13.41 -17.66
CA GLU A 319 -5.15 14.33 -17.79
C GLU A 319 -6.03 14.17 -16.54
N SER A 320 -6.45 15.27 -15.94
CA SER A 320 -7.18 15.26 -14.66
C SER A 320 -8.51 14.52 -14.72
N ILE A 321 -9.11 14.43 -15.91
CA ILE A 321 -10.36 13.69 -16.18
C ILE A 321 -10.16 12.19 -16.39
N THR A 322 -8.90 11.70 -16.46
CA THR A 322 -8.62 10.27 -16.66
C THR A 322 -9.32 9.45 -15.59
N PRO A 323 -10.13 8.42 -15.92
CA PRO A 323 -10.81 7.63 -14.91
C PRO A 323 -9.84 7.01 -13.89
N PHE A 324 -10.14 7.13 -12.60
CA PHE A 324 -9.27 6.63 -11.52
C PHE A 324 -8.93 5.15 -11.70
N LYS A 325 -9.90 4.32 -12.12
CA LYS A 325 -9.73 2.90 -12.39
C LYS A 325 -8.66 2.61 -13.45
N ASP A 326 -8.54 3.46 -14.47
CA ASP A 326 -7.55 3.31 -15.53
C ASP A 326 -6.16 3.76 -15.06
N ALA A 327 -6.11 4.86 -14.29
CA ALA A 327 -4.87 5.40 -13.75
C ALA A 327 -4.17 4.47 -12.74
N ILE A 328 -4.93 3.64 -12.01
CA ILE A 328 -4.36 2.62 -11.09
C ILE A 328 -3.91 1.32 -11.78
N GLY A 329 -4.06 1.23 -13.10
CA GLY A 329 -3.47 0.17 -13.93
C GLY A 329 -3.88 -1.25 -13.51
N PRO A 330 -2.91 -2.16 -13.27
CA PRO A 330 -3.19 -3.53 -12.84
C PRO A 330 -4.11 -3.62 -11.62
N LEU A 331 -4.03 -2.70 -10.66
CA LEU A 331 -4.91 -2.72 -9.49
C LEU A 331 -6.38 -2.39 -9.82
N GLY A 332 -6.64 -1.69 -10.93
CA GLY A 332 -8.00 -1.45 -11.41
C GLY A 332 -8.52 -2.54 -12.33
N ASN A 333 -7.62 -3.24 -13.03
CA ASN A 333 -7.98 -3.98 -14.25
C ASN A 333 -7.54 -5.46 -14.25
N SER A 334 -6.58 -5.87 -13.41
CA SER A 334 -6.11 -7.26 -13.34
C SER A 334 -7.12 -8.17 -12.63
N LYS A 335 -7.15 -9.44 -13.04
CA LYS A 335 -8.04 -10.43 -12.43
C LYS A 335 -7.79 -10.55 -10.92
N ASN A 336 -8.87 -10.53 -10.15
CA ASN A 336 -8.88 -10.60 -8.69
C ASN A 336 -8.36 -9.34 -7.99
N SER A 337 -8.23 -8.20 -8.69
CA SER A 337 -7.80 -6.99 -8.02
C SER A 337 -8.82 -6.58 -6.94
N PRO A 338 -8.37 -6.31 -5.71
CA PRO A 338 -9.24 -6.05 -4.57
C PRO A 338 -9.98 -4.71 -4.71
N PRO A 339 -11.14 -4.52 -4.05
CA PRO A 339 -11.76 -3.21 -3.99
C PRO A 339 -10.85 -2.30 -3.17
N LEU A 340 -10.63 -1.08 -3.64
CA LEU A 340 -9.73 -0.14 -2.98
C LEU A 340 -10.33 1.26 -2.92
N LEU A 341 -9.99 1.96 -1.85
CA LEU A 341 -10.37 3.33 -1.55
C LEU A 341 -9.09 4.14 -1.33
N SER A 342 -8.89 5.22 -2.07
CA SER A 342 -7.82 6.17 -1.79
C SER A 342 -8.37 7.40 -1.08
N LEU A 343 -7.79 7.71 0.08
CA LEU A 343 -8.06 8.93 0.86
C LEU A 343 -6.82 9.82 0.77
N ARG A 344 -6.84 10.79 -0.14
CA ARG A 344 -5.67 11.61 -0.44
C ARG A 344 -5.97 13.11 -0.41
N THR A 345 -5.23 13.84 0.42
CA THR A 345 -5.08 15.29 0.31
C THR A 345 -4.03 15.62 -0.77
N GLY A 346 -4.32 16.59 -1.63
CA GLY A 346 -3.45 17.03 -2.73
C GLY A 346 -2.15 17.65 -2.25
N LYS A 347 -1.03 16.95 -2.43
CA LYS A 347 0.33 17.44 -2.10
C LYS A 347 1.32 17.20 -3.26
N SER A 348 0.82 17.03 -4.48
CA SER A 348 1.61 16.78 -5.70
C SER A 348 0.84 17.16 -6.96
N ASP A 349 1.54 17.31 -8.09
CA ASP A 349 0.97 17.73 -9.39
C ASP A 349 -0.09 16.77 -9.97
N VAL A 350 -0.20 15.55 -9.45
CA VAL A 350 -1.07 14.52 -10.04
C VAL A 350 -2.48 14.55 -9.46
N PHE A 351 -3.48 14.65 -10.33
CA PHE A 351 -4.89 14.38 -10.06
C PHE A 351 -5.47 13.60 -11.22
N VAL A 352 -6.39 12.68 -10.94
CA VAL A 352 -7.17 11.94 -11.94
C VAL A 352 -8.61 11.83 -11.46
N GLY A 353 -9.53 11.45 -12.35
CA GLY A 353 -10.93 11.20 -12.05
C GLY A 353 -11.73 12.42 -11.62
N LEU A 354 -11.34 13.62 -12.06
CA LEU A 354 -12.14 14.83 -11.91
C LEU A 354 -13.24 14.88 -12.98
N ASP A 355 -14.36 15.51 -12.64
CA ASP A 355 -15.40 15.80 -13.63
C ASP A 355 -14.93 16.86 -14.63
N GLU A 356 -15.48 16.81 -15.85
CA GLU A 356 -15.17 17.79 -16.89
C GLU A 356 -15.44 19.23 -16.38
N GLY A 357 -14.45 20.10 -16.55
CA GLY A 357 -14.55 21.51 -16.16
C GLY A 357 -14.16 21.82 -14.71
N VAL A 358 -14.04 20.82 -13.82
CA VAL A 358 -13.62 21.06 -12.42
C VAL A 358 -12.23 21.68 -12.35
N GLU A 359 -11.25 21.15 -13.07
CA GLU A 359 -9.90 21.72 -13.11
C GLU A 359 -9.91 23.20 -13.56
N LYS A 360 -10.71 23.53 -14.57
CA LYS A 360 -10.87 24.93 -15.04
C LYS A 360 -11.50 25.82 -13.97
N SER A 361 -12.45 25.30 -13.20
CA SER A 361 -13.13 26.05 -12.12
C SER A 361 -12.22 26.36 -10.93
N LEU A 362 -11.17 25.54 -10.73
CA LEU A 362 -10.17 25.75 -9.67
C LEU A 362 -9.14 26.83 -10.03
N GLY A 363 -9.20 27.36 -11.26
CA GLY A 363 -8.35 28.45 -11.75
C GLY A 363 -7.09 27.98 -12.46
N SER A 364 -6.35 28.94 -13.02
CA SER A 364 -5.11 28.67 -13.76
C SER A 364 -3.91 28.38 -12.86
N ASP A 365 -3.96 28.81 -11.59
CA ASP A 365 -2.92 28.52 -10.61
C ASP A 365 -3.01 27.04 -10.19
N LYS A 366 -1.98 26.26 -10.48
CA LYS A 366 -1.92 24.84 -10.13
C LYS A 366 -1.62 24.57 -8.66
N SER A 367 -1.43 25.60 -7.84
CA SER A 367 -1.16 25.46 -6.40
C SER A 367 -2.22 24.68 -5.65
N TRP A 368 -3.48 24.67 -6.12
CA TRP A 368 -4.54 23.86 -5.54
C TRP A 368 -4.17 22.36 -5.48
N MET A 369 -3.39 21.86 -6.44
CA MET A 369 -2.99 20.46 -6.51
C MET A 369 -2.05 20.04 -5.38
N TYR A 370 -1.18 20.94 -4.91
CA TYR A 370 -0.12 20.63 -3.95
C TYR A 370 -0.15 21.47 -2.66
N SER A 371 -1.13 22.35 -2.51
CA SER A 371 -1.32 23.21 -1.33
C SER A 371 -1.73 22.45 -0.07
N GLY A 372 -2.20 21.21 -0.20
CA GLY A 372 -2.82 20.47 0.90
C GLY A 372 -4.22 20.95 1.27
N LYS A 373 -4.86 21.85 0.52
CA LYS A 373 -6.21 22.38 0.79
C LYS A 373 -7.34 21.63 0.10
N PHE A 374 -7.01 20.79 -0.87
CA PHE A 374 -7.96 19.98 -1.64
C PHE A 374 -7.69 18.51 -1.40
N ALA A 375 -8.70 17.68 -1.58
CA ALA A 375 -8.59 16.25 -1.35
C ALA A 375 -9.54 15.47 -2.25
N VAL A 376 -9.23 14.19 -2.44
CA VAL A 376 -10.06 13.23 -3.17
C VAL A 376 -10.28 11.99 -2.33
N ILE A 377 -11.51 11.46 -2.43
CA ILE A 377 -11.91 10.15 -1.93
C ILE A 377 -12.30 9.34 -3.16
N GLN A 378 -11.42 8.44 -3.61
CA GLN A 378 -11.61 7.72 -4.87
C GLN A 378 -11.72 6.22 -4.63
N PHE A 379 -12.82 5.64 -5.08
CA PHE A 379 -13.10 4.23 -4.93
C PHE A 379 -12.95 3.52 -6.27
N SER A 380 -12.36 2.33 -6.25
CA SER A 380 -12.38 1.38 -7.35
C SER A 380 -12.89 0.04 -6.82
N GLU A 381 -13.90 -0.52 -7.46
CA GLU A 381 -14.43 -1.86 -7.14
C GLU A 381 -13.41 -2.99 -7.42
N GLY A 382 -12.28 -2.66 -8.05
CA GLY A 382 -11.33 -3.63 -8.56
C GLY A 382 -11.90 -4.43 -9.74
N TYR A 383 -11.39 -5.63 -9.93
CA TYR A 383 -11.86 -6.58 -10.92
C TYR A 383 -12.03 -7.96 -10.27
N HIS A 384 -13.08 -8.06 -9.46
CA HIS A 384 -13.58 -9.35 -9.01
C HIS A 384 -14.37 -10.01 -10.14
N MET A 385 -14.00 -11.24 -10.49
CA MET A 385 -15.02 -12.11 -11.07
C MET A 385 -16.09 -12.26 -10.01
N VAL A 386 -17.22 -11.56 -10.17
CA VAL A 386 -18.39 -11.76 -9.32
C VAL A 386 -18.79 -13.22 -9.46
N TYR A 387 -18.36 -14.06 -8.52
CA TYR A 387 -18.88 -15.40 -8.36
C TYR A 387 -20.30 -15.23 -7.83
N LEU A 388 -21.24 -15.01 -8.75
CA LEU A 388 -22.65 -15.08 -8.43
C LEU A 388 -22.93 -16.46 -7.84
N SER A 389 -23.55 -16.50 -6.66
CA SER A 389 -23.98 -17.75 -6.04
C SER A 389 -24.84 -18.54 -7.02
N PHE A 390 -24.89 -19.86 -6.82
CA PHE A 390 -25.73 -20.71 -7.66
C PHE A 390 -27.19 -20.24 -7.67
N GLU A 391 -27.74 -19.86 -6.51
CA GLU A 391 -29.13 -19.37 -6.46
C GLU A 391 -29.30 -18.06 -7.22
N LYS A 392 -28.34 -17.14 -7.10
CA LYS A 392 -28.41 -15.85 -7.81
C LYS A 392 -28.31 -16.03 -9.33
N ARG A 393 -27.47 -16.96 -9.80
CA ARG A 393 -27.42 -17.33 -11.24
C ARG A 393 -28.72 -17.98 -11.71
N ALA A 394 -29.33 -18.82 -10.89
CA ALA A 394 -30.61 -19.44 -11.20
C ALA A 394 -31.73 -18.39 -11.32
N ARG A 395 -31.83 -17.45 -10.37
CA ARG A 395 -32.83 -16.36 -10.42
C ARG A 395 -32.68 -15.45 -11.64
N ILE A 396 -31.45 -15.02 -11.95
CA ILE A 396 -31.16 -14.24 -13.18
C ILE A 396 -31.69 -14.97 -14.41
N PHE A 397 -31.54 -16.29 -14.46
CA PHE A 397 -32.01 -17.08 -15.58
C PHE A 397 -33.54 -17.25 -15.61
N THR A 398 -34.18 -17.45 -14.46
CA THR A 398 -35.65 -17.48 -14.35
C THR A 398 -36.27 -16.20 -14.93
N LEU A 399 -35.76 -15.04 -14.51
CA LEU A 399 -36.23 -13.75 -15.01
C LEU A 399 -36.00 -13.60 -16.52
N LEU A 400 -34.88 -14.10 -17.05
CA LEU A 400 -34.64 -14.09 -18.50
C LEU A 400 -35.61 -15.01 -19.27
N ASN A 401 -36.02 -16.15 -18.69
CA ASN A 401 -37.00 -17.07 -19.29
C ASN A 401 -38.42 -16.51 -19.29
N GLU A 402 -38.76 -15.74 -18.26
CA GLU A 402 -39.99 -14.95 -18.17
C GLU A 402 -40.00 -13.76 -19.15
N ARG A 403 -38.99 -13.67 -20.04
CA ARG A 403 -38.80 -12.67 -21.09
C ARG A 403 -38.55 -11.25 -20.58
N TYR A 404 -38.13 -11.09 -19.33
CA TYR A 404 -37.68 -9.78 -18.87
C TYR A 404 -36.42 -9.32 -19.63
N PRO A 405 -36.32 -8.02 -20.01
CA PRO A 405 -35.14 -7.47 -20.67
C PRO A 405 -33.88 -7.64 -19.82
N THR A 406 -32.72 -7.87 -20.46
CA THR A 406 -31.44 -8.02 -19.75
C THR A 406 -31.11 -6.83 -18.86
N ARG A 407 -31.55 -5.63 -19.24
CA ARG A 407 -31.41 -4.39 -18.47
C ARG A 407 -32.25 -4.40 -17.19
N TYR A 408 -33.49 -4.90 -17.27
CA TYR A 408 -34.36 -5.06 -16.11
C TYR A 408 -33.80 -6.10 -15.13
N VAL A 409 -33.36 -7.25 -15.63
CA VAL A 409 -32.79 -8.33 -14.80
C VAL A 409 -31.50 -7.87 -14.10
N ALA A 410 -30.68 -7.08 -14.80
CA ALA A 410 -29.47 -6.50 -14.24
C ALA A 410 -29.77 -5.57 -13.06
N ASP A 411 -30.75 -4.68 -13.23
CA ASP A 411 -31.18 -3.74 -12.22
C ASP A 411 -31.84 -4.45 -11.01
N HIS A 412 -32.75 -5.38 -11.29
CA HIS A 412 -33.47 -6.16 -10.28
C HIS A 412 -32.55 -7.02 -9.40
N GLU A 413 -31.56 -7.71 -10.00
CA GLU A 413 -30.61 -8.55 -9.26
C GLU A 413 -29.37 -7.79 -8.79
N LYS A 414 -29.29 -6.47 -9.05
CA LYS A 414 -28.13 -5.62 -8.72
C LYS A 414 -26.82 -6.20 -9.25
N VAL A 415 -26.79 -6.49 -10.55
CA VAL A 415 -25.61 -7.00 -11.28
C VAL A 415 -25.43 -6.24 -12.58
N SER A 416 -24.22 -6.22 -13.15
CA SER A 416 -24.02 -5.53 -14.43
C SER A 416 -24.79 -6.23 -15.57
N GLN A 417 -25.26 -5.45 -16.54
CA GLN A 417 -25.93 -5.98 -17.73
C GLN A 417 -25.04 -6.96 -18.52
N SER A 418 -23.74 -6.70 -18.57
CA SER A 418 -22.74 -7.61 -19.16
C SER A 418 -22.70 -8.97 -18.47
N THR A 419 -22.89 -9.02 -17.14
CA THR A 419 -22.95 -10.28 -16.37
C THR A 419 -24.20 -11.10 -16.73
N VAL A 420 -25.36 -10.44 -16.87
CA VAL A 420 -26.62 -11.08 -17.28
C VAL A 420 -26.49 -11.70 -18.68
N VAL A 421 -25.90 -10.95 -19.63
CA VAL A 421 -25.65 -11.43 -21.00
C VAL A 421 -24.71 -12.64 -20.98
N ARG A 422 -23.64 -12.60 -20.17
CA ARG A 422 -22.69 -13.71 -20.06
C ARG A 422 -23.31 -14.98 -19.48
N ILE A 423 -24.22 -14.86 -18.51
CA ILE A 423 -24.98 -16.00 -17.95
C ILE A 423 -25.90 -16.60 -19.00
N LYS A 424 -26.64 -15.75 -19.73
CA LYS A 424 -27.52 -16.17 -20.83
C LYS A 424 -26.74 -16.96 -21.89
N GLN A 425 -25.56 -16.48 -22.26
CA GLN A 425 -24.71 -17.12 -23.25
C GLN A 425 -24.10 -18.44 -22.74
N CYS A 426 -23.59 -18.45 -21.50
CA CYS A 426 -23.03 -19.66 -20.89
C CYS A 426 -24.05 -20.81 -20.80
N LYS A 427 -25.32 -20.54 -20.43
CA LYS A 427 -26.38 -21.56 -20.38
C LYS A 427 -26.77 -22.06 -21.77
N LYS A 428 -26.82 -21.19 -22.79
CA LYS A 428 -27.05 -21.59 -24.19
C LYS A 428 -25.95 -22.52 -24.70
N GLU A 429 -24.70 -22.27 -24.31
CA GLU A 429 -23.53 -23.04 -24.74
C GLU A 429 -23.32 -24.35 -23.96
N THR A 430 -23.73 -24.42 -22.69
CA THR A 430 -23.32 -25.52 -21.79
C THR A 430 -24.46 -26.26 -21.08
N GLY A 431 -25.67 -25.69 -21.01
CA GLY A 431 -26.81 -26.34 -20.34
C GLY A 431 -26.75 -26.40 -18.81
N ILE A 432 -25.69 -25.93 -18.13
CA ILE A 432 -25.51 -26.02 -16.67
C ILE A 432 -25.20 -24.63 -16.07
N PHE A 433 -25.52 -24.41 -14.78
CA PHE A 433 -25.27 -23.16 -14.05
C PHE A 433 -23.88 -23.11 -13.37
N SER A 434 -23.27 -24.27 -13.17
CA SER A 434 -21.93 -24.40 -12.63
C SER A 434 -20.91 -23.97 -13.67
N ASN A 435 -19.85 -23.29 -13.22
CA ASN A 435 -18.63 -23.27 -14.03
C ASN A 435 -18.26 -24.73 -14.28
N LYS A 436 -17.99 -25.14 -15.53
CA LYS A 436 -17.42 -26.47 -15.79
C LYS A 436 -16.25 -26.65 -14.81
N PRO A 437 -16.21 -27.70 -13.98
CA PRO A 437 -14.92 -28.19 -13.52
C PRO A 437 -14.14 -28.38 -14.81
N LYS A 438 -13.05 -27.64 -14.99
CA LYS A 438 -12.17 -27.92 -16.13
C LYS A 438 -11.85 -29.42 -16.02
N PRO A 439 -12.00 -30.20 -17.12
CA PRO A 439 -11.68 -31.62 -17.09
C PRO A 439 -10.33 -31.82 -16.42
N GLY A 440 -10.29 -32.75 -15.47
CA GLY A 440 -9.28 -32.85 -14.42
C GLY A 440 -7.84 -32.66 -14.90
N CYS A 441 -7.17 -31.70 -14.28
CA CYS A 441 -5.72 -31.66 -14.10
C CYS A 441 -5.46 -30.78 -12.87
N LEU A 442 -4.80 -31.34 -11.85
CA LEU A 442 -4.27 -30.52 -10.75
C LEU A 442 -3.34 -29.46 -11.35
N ARG A 443 -3.68 -28.18 -11.15
CA ARG A 443 -2.83 -27.05 -11.60
C ARG A 443 -1.57 -26.93 -10.76
N LEU A 444 -1.64 -27.37 -9.51
CA LEU A 444 -0.58 -27.32 -8.50
C LEU A 444 -0.42 -28.71 -7.90
N LEU A 445 0.82 -29.18 -7.84
CA LEU A 445 1.18 -30.35 -7.05
C LEU A 445 1.23 -29.91 -5.57
N THR A 446 0.73 -30.72 -4.66
CA THR A 446 0.92 -30.48 -3.22
C THR A 446 2.37 -30.78 -2.83
N GLY A 447 2.84 -30.28 -1.68
CA GLY A 447 4.26 -30.38 -1.27
C GLY A 447 4.84 -31.79 -1.33
N HIS A 448 4.07 -32.81 -0.93
CA HIS A 448 4.48 -34.22 -1.04
C HIS A 448 4.73 -34.66 -2.49
N TYR A 449 3.85 -34.29 -3.42
CA TYR A 449 3.99 -34.69 -4.83
C TYR A 449 5.05 -33.87 -5.56
N GLU A 450 5.30 -32.62 -5.14
CA GLU A 450 6.43 -31.83 -5.65
C GLU A 450 7.76 -32.47 -5.27
N GLN A 451 7.94 -32.88 -4.01
CA GLN A 451 9.14 -33.60 -3.56
C GLN A 451 9.35 -34.90 -4.35
N LYS A 452 8.26 -35.62 -4.67
CA LYS A 452 8.30 -36.85 -5.46
C LYS A 452 8.68 -36.61 -6.93
N VAL A 453 8.21 -35.51 -7.53
CA VAL A 453 8.65 -35.07 -8.87
C VAL A 453 10.14 -34.80 -8.90
N LEU A 454 10.66 -34.11 -7.88
CA LEU A 454 12.10 -33.85 -7.76
C LEU A 454 12.87 -35.15 -7.55
N TRP A 455 12.36 -36.04 -6.70
CA TRP A 455 12.95 -37.35 -6.44
C TRP A 455 13.10 -38.18 -7.72
N TYR A 456 12.06 -38.29 -8.56
CA TYR A 456 12.14 -39.02 -9.83
C TYR A 456 13.19 -38.48 -10.80
N ILE A 457 13.50 -37.18 -10.77
CA ILE A 457 14.56 -36.59 -11.60
C ILE A 457 15.94 -36.79 -10.94
N ILE A 458 16.04 -36.59 -9.63
CA ILE A 458 17.30 -36.71 -8.88
C ILE A 458 17.82 -38.15 -8.85
N THR A 459 16.92 -39.15 -8.76
CA THR A 459 17.29 -40.57 -8.78
C THR A 459 17.54 -41.10 -10.20
N GLY A 460 17.35 -40.28 -11.24
CA GLY A 460 17.53 -40.67 -12.64
C GLY A 460 16.43 -41.56 -13.20
N GLU A 461 15.37 -41.84 -12.43
CA GLU A 461 14.23 -42.65 -12.87
C GLU A 461 13.40 -41.99 -13.98
N CYS A 462 13.50 -40.67 -14.11
CA CYS A 462 12.87 -39.88 -15.15
C CYS A 462 13.86 -38.84 -15.69
N THR A 463 13.83 -38.62 -17.01
CA THR A 463 14.77 -37.70 -17.69
C THR A 463 14.11 -36.42 -18.18
N ASN A 464 12.77 -36.34 -18.22
CA ASN A 464 12.06 -35.17 -18.67
C ASN A 464 10.62 -35.10 -18.13
N ALA A 465 9.97 -33.94 -18.28
CA ALA A 465 8.62 -33.72 -17.79
C ALA A 465 7.56 -34.70 -18.35
N VAL A 466 7.78 -35.34 -19.51
CA VAL A 466 6.85 -36.34 -20.07
C VAL A 466 6.97 -37.68 -19.33
N SER A 467 8.19 -38.12 -19.02
CA SER A 467 8.40 -39.36 -18.28
C SER A 467 7.87 -39.25 -16.85
N VAL A 468 8.08 -38.10 -16.20
CA VAL A 468 7.50 -37.81 -14.87
C VAL A 468 5.97 -37.83 -14.90
N GLN A 469 5.36 -37.23 -15.95
CA GLN A 469 3.90 -37.21 -16.10
C GLN A 469 3.32 -38.63 -16.22
N LYS A 470 3.97 -39.48 -17.02
CA LYS A 470 3.56 -40.87 -17.21
C LYS A 470 3.70 -41.67 -15.91
N LYS A 471 4.79 -41.44 -15.16
CA LYS A 471 5.08 -42.15 -13.92
C LYS A 471 4.13 -41.75 -12.79
N LEU A 472 3.87 -40.46 -12.59
CA LEU A 472 2.85 -39.97 -11.65
C LEU A 472 1.45 -40.53 -11.95
N LYS A 473 1.10 -40.68 -13.23
CA LYS A 473 -0.18 -41.28 -13.62
C LYS A 473 -0.23 -42.78 -13.35
N THR A 474 0.88 -43.50 -13.52
CA THR A 474 0.93 -44.96 -13.42
C THR A 474 1.07 -45.44 -11.97
N ASP A 475 1.96 -44.80 -11.21
CA ASP A 475 2.33 -45.24 -9.86
C ASP A 475 1.38 -44.64 -8.80
N GLU A 476 0.86 -43.43 -9.04
CA GLU A 476 0.12 -42.65 -8.03
C GLU A 476 -1.31 -42.29 -8.47
N GLY A 477 -1.72 -42.63 -9.69
CA GLY A 477 -3.02 -42.26 -10.24
C GLY A 477 -3.22 -40.75 -10.48
N ILE A 478 -2.14 -39.96 -10.45
CA ILE A 478 -2.21 -38.50 -10.52
C ILE A 478 -2.17 -38.01 -11.96
N ILE A 479 -3.20 -37.27 -12.36
CA ILE A 479 -3.30 -36.64 -13.68
C ILE A 479 -2.93 -35.16 -13.56
N VAL A 480 -1.72 -34.82 -14.02
CA VAL A 480 -1.17 -33.45 -14.03
C VAL A 480 -0.65 -33.06 -15.41
N SER A 481 -0.61 -31.76 -15.71
CA SER A 481 -0.13 -31.29 -17.01
C SER A 481 1.40 -31.31 -17.10
N LYS A 482 1.94 -31.56 -18.31
CA LYS A 482 3.39 -31.44 -18.60
C LYS A 482 3.93 -30.05 -18.21
N ASN A 483 3.15 -29.00 -18.40
CA ASN A 483 3.54 -27.63 -18.05
C ASN A 483 3.63 -27.41 -16.54
N THR A 484 2.77 -28.06 -15.76
CA THR A 484 2.83 -28.04 -14.29
C THR A 484 4.14 -28.67 -13.81
N ILE A 485 4.51 -29.82 -14.35
CA ILE A 485 5.78 -30.49 -14.01
C ILE A 485 6.98 -29.61 -14.42
N LYS A 486 6.96 -29.03 -15.63
CA LYS A 486 8.00 -28.11 -16.09
C LYS A 486 8.16 -26.89 -15.18
N TRP A 487 7.05 -26.36 -14.68
CA TRP A 487 7.04 -25.27 -13.70
C TRP A 487 7.64 -25.69 -12.36
N THR A 488 7.26 -26.87 -11.84
CA THR A 488 7.84 -27.41 -10.60
C THR A 488 9.35 -27.64 -10.73
N LEU A 489 9.83 -28.14 -11.87
CA LEU A 489 11.27 -28.31 -12.12
C LEU A 489 12.00 -26.96 -12.16
N ARG A 490 11.47 -25.97 -12.90
CA ARG A 490 12.05 -24.62 -12.99
C ARG A 490 12.12 -23.90 -11.65
N ARG A 491 11.05 -23.99 -10.84
CA ARG A 491 10.99 -23.36 -9.51
C ARG A 491 12.02 -23.95 -8.53
N ASN A 492 12.45 -25.18 -8.76
CA ASN A 492 13.48 -25.87 -7.97
C ASN A 492 14.86 -25.90 -8.68
N GLY A 493 15.09 -25.03 -9.67
CA GLY A 493 16.39 -24.88 -10.33
C GLY A 493 16.79 -26.00 -11.30
N LEU A 494 15.86 -26.90 -11.65
CA LEU A 494 16.11 -28.02 -12.58
C LEU A 494 15.67 -27.67 -14.01
N ARG A 495 16.42 -28.18 -15.01
CA ARG A 495 16.05 -28.06 -16.43
C ARG A 495 14.84 -28.96 -16.74
N ALA A 496 13.90 -28.42 -17.50
CA ALA A 496 12.51 -28.90 -17.61
C ALA A 496 12.17 -29.67 -18.90
#